data_AF-A0A1C5ET64-F1
#
_entry.id   AF-A0A1C5ET64-F1
#
_cell.length_a   1.000
_cell.length_b   1.000
_cell.length_c   1.000
_cell.angle_alpha   90.00
_cell.angle_beta   90.00
_cell.angle_gamma   90.00
#
_symmetry.space_group_name_H-M   'P 1'
#
loop_
_entity.id
_entity.type
_entity.pdbx_description
1 polymer ?
#
loop_
_entity_poly.entity_id
_entity_poly.type
_entity_poly.pdbx_seq_one_letter_code
_entity_poly.pdbx_strand_id
1 'polypeptide(L)'
;ALPWLTGPPYDDHLRGALLSPEPVHFHVRRPGGADGGHGGYDGFAVSVHPGDDLLTCTLVPASRMEAPGGPRPPGPAVAAGPSMAAAYRPIALAIALTDAVTAQQVSAVVMQELLPAFGGRRLAIHLLQERHLHLAWESGFPPGFLEPFDGVALDARIPAVETLTTGRPLFFESMRQLAETYPGLPMDAEEGARAFLPLIASGRLVGSCVLGFDGPRGFSAEERTVLTALAGLIAHAMERARRYDSEAALARGLQQALLPSRLSAHPRVETVGRYLPGTEGLDVGGDWYDVVESGDGLALVIGDVQGHGVQAAATMGQLRSAVRAFALGDRPPDEVLSGTNHLLIGLDPGQFASCCCLRLDPATGLTRIARAGHPPPLLLAPGGRARPLDIPGGVVLGVDPGARYPVTELILEPDAILALYTDGLVERAGADIDDGIAELRRALERAGAAAGRRDGLTLSGVADRLTAAARHADARPDDVALLLARRLRHE
;
A
#
# COMPACT_ATOMS: atom_id res chain seq x y z
N ALA A 1 25.55 25.94 -0.85
CA ALA A 1 26.93 25.58 -1.26
C ALA A 1 26.89 25.16 -2.73
N LEU A 2 27.85 25.64 -3.55
CA LEU A 2 28.08 25.35 -4.98
C LEU A 2 26.92 24.66 -5.77
N PRO A 3 25.92 25.40 -6.26
CA PRO A 3 24.73 24.84 -6.92
C PRO A 3 24.99 24.17 -8.29
N TRP A 4 26.23 24.21 -8.80
CA TRP A 4 26.62 23.58 -10.07
C TRP A 4 27.37 22.24 -9.88
N LEU A 5 27.57 21.81 -8.63
CA LEU A 5 28.13 20.49 -8.28
C LEU A 5 27.04 19.41 -8.17
N THR A 6 25.78 19.76 -8.43
CA THR A 6 24.64 18.84 -8.47
C THR A 6 24.49 18.31 -9.89
N GLY A 7 24.88 17.06 -10.10
CA GLY A 7 24.75 16.41 -11.41
C GLY A 7 25.20 14.95 -11.35
N PRO A 8 24.66 14.07 -12.22
CA PRO A 8 24.92 12.63 -12.20
C PRO A 8 26.40 12.22 -12.08
N PRO A 9 27.36 12.85 -12.79
CA PRO A 9 28.77 12.45 -12.68
C PRO A 9 29.44 12.87 -11.35
N TYR A 10 28.88 13.82 -10.61
CA TYR A 10 29.43 14.30 -9.33
C TYR A 10 28.78 13.62 -8.12
N ASP A 11 27.50 13.26 -8.25
CA ASP A 11 26.76 12.53 -7.20
C ASP A 11 27.42 11.20 -6.87
N ASP A 12 27.98 10.50 -7.87
CA ASP A 12 28.70 9.25 -7.68
C ASP A 12 30.00 9.43 -6.89
N HIS A 13 30.73 10.55 -7.11
CA HIS A 13 31.93 10.87 -6.33
C HIS A 13 31.59 11.25 -4.89
N LEU A 14 30.48 11.95 -4.67
CA LEU A 14 30.01 12.34 -3.33
C LEU A 14 29.48 11.14 -2.54
N ARG A 15 28.70 10.24 -3.16
CA ARG A 15 28.29 8.97 -2.54
C ARG A 15 29.49 8.08 -2.22
N GLY A 16 30.50 8.04 -3.09
CA GLY A 16 31.76 7.35 -2.82
C GLY A 16 32.47 7.87 -1.58
N ALA A 17 32.44 9.19 -1.35
CA ALA A 17 33.08 9.81 -0.18
C ALA A 17 32.35 9.55 1.15
N LEU A 18 31.03 9.32 1.13
CA LEU A 18 30.26 8.94 2.34
C LEU A 18 30.56 7.52 2.81
N LEU A 19 31.04 6.67 1.91
CA LEU A 19 31.18 5.22 2.13
C LEU A 19 32.64 4.76 2.18
N SER A 20 33.59 5.68 1.97
CA SER A 20 35.03 5.46 2.02
C SER A 20 35.60 6.08 3.30
N PRO A 21 36.53 5.42 4.02
CA PRO A 21 37.29 6.04 5.10
C PRO A 21 38.42 6.96 4.58
N GLU A 22 38.75 6.89 3.29
CA GLU A 22 39.78 7.72 2.65
C GLU A 22 39.18 8.87 1.82
N PRO A 23 39.87 10.03 1.71
CA PRO A 23 39.42 11.17 0.92
C PRO A 23 39.28 10.87 -0.58
N VAL A 24 38.23 11.38 -1.20
CA VAL A 24 37.98 11.24 -2.65
C VAL A 24 38.39 12.51 -3.39
N HIS A 25 39.16 12.36 -4.48
CA HIS A 25 39.68 13.47 -5.27
C HIS A 25 39.14 13.45 -6.70
N PHE A 26 38.61 14.58 -7.18
CA PHE A 26 38.16 14.73 -8.57
C PHE A 26 38.25 16.18 -9.05
N HIS A 27 38.21 16.39 -10.38
CA HIS A 27 38.31 17.71 -10.99
C HIS A 27 36.94 18.19 -11.49
N VAL A 28 36.63 19.47 -11.27
CA VAL A 28 35.39 20.08 -11.75
C VAL A 28 35.67 21.36 -12.53
N ARG A 29 34.89 21.60 -13.59
CA ARG A 29 34.94 22.83 -14.38
C ARG A 29 33.70 23.68 -14.11
N ARG A 30 33.88 24.98 -13.95
CA ARG A 30 32.76 25.91 -13.75
C ARG A 30 32.01 26.11 -15.08
N PRO A 31 30.68 25.95 -15.13
CA PRO A 31 29.92 26.28 -16.34
C PRO A 31 29.79 27.81 -16.46
N GLY A 32 30.21 28.41 -17.59
CA GLY A 32 29.83 29.80 -17.96
C GLY A 32 30.95 30.85 -18.14
N GLY A 33 32.22 30.50 -18.35
CA GLY A 33 33.28 31.46 -18.68
C GLY A 33 33.47 31.65 -20.19
N ALA A 34 32.68 32.52 -20.83
CA ALA A 34 32.95 33.01 -22.19
C ALA A 34 32.73 34.52 -22.24
N ASP A 35 33.78 35.30 -21.94
CA ASP A 35 34.39 36.29 -22.86
C ASP A 35 35.35 37.24 -22.11
N GLY A 36 36.54 37.45 -22.70
CA GLY A 36 37.29 38.70 -22.58
C GLY A 36 38.35 38.81 -21.47
N GLY A 37 39.61 38.49 -21.82
CA GLY A 37 40.79 39.15 -21.26
C GLY A 37 41.49 38.46 -20.07
N HIS A 38 42.69 37.93 -20.35
CA HIS A 38 43.66 37.28 -19.46
C HIS A 38 43.41 35.80 -19.12
N GLY A 39 44.32 34.95 -19.60
CA GLY A 39 44.23 33.48 -19.57
C GLY A 39 44.31 32.87 -18.17
N GLY A 40 43.14 32.57 -17.58
CA GLY A 40 43.02 31.75 -16.37
C GLY A 40 42.33 30.41 -16.66
N TYR A 41 42.95 29.31 -16.24
CA TYR A 41 42.35 27.97 -16.26
C TYR A 41 41.20 27.89 -15.23
N ASP A 42 39.96 27.72 -15.71
CA ASP A 42 38.74 27.64 -14.90
C ASP A 42 38.39 26.20 -14.46
N GLY A 43 39.34 25.57 -13.75
CA GLY A 43 39.18 24.23 -13.17
C GLY A 43 39.49 24.22 -11.67
N PHE A 44 38.76 23.41 -10.91
CA PHE A 44 39.00 23.17 -9.48
C PHE A 44 39.39 21.72 -9.25
N ALA A 45 40.38 21.48 -8.39
CA ALA A 45 40.57 20.18 -7.76
C ALA A 45 39.71 20.15 -6.48
N VAL A 46 38.85 19.14 -6.37
CA VAL A 46 37.96 18.93 -5.22
C VAL A 46 38.48 17.73 -4.44
N SER A 47 38.65 17.90 -3.13
CA SER A 47 38.96 16.83 -2.19
C SER A 47 37.83 16.73 -1.17
N VAL A 48 37.18 15.57 -1.07
CA VAL A 48 36.08 15.33 -0.15
C VAL A 48 36.55 14.41 0.96
N HIS A 49 36.49 14.88 2.19
CA HIS A 49 36.91 14.18 3.38
C HIS A 49 35.66 13.66 4.13
N PRO A 50 35.57 12.34 4.36
CA PRO A 50 34.52 11.77 5.19
C PRO A 50 34.72 12.19 6.65
N GLY A 51 33.63 12.51 7.34
CA GLY A 51 33.58 12.71 8.78
C GLY A 51 32.33 12.05 9.34
N ASP A 52 32.29 11.83 10.66
CA ASP A 52 31.24 11.02 11.31
C ASP A 52 29.82 11.53 11.05
N ASP A 53 29.62 12.86 10.93
CA ASP A 53 28.31 13.48 10.69
C ASP A 53 28.27 14.41 9.46
N LEU A 54 29.43 14.79 8.90
CA LEU A 54 29.53 15.80 7.84
C LEU A 54 30.67 15.48 6.87
N LEU A 55 30.39 15.65 5.57
CA LEU A 55 31.44 15.70 4.54
C LEU A 55 32.12 17.07 4.54
N THR A 56 33.45 17.08 4.56
CA THR A 56 34.23 18.32 4.41
C THR A 56 34.83 18.37 3.00
N CYS A 57 34.50 19.42 2.23
CA CYS A 57 35.02 19.59 0.87
C CYS A 57 36.04 20.71 0.79
N THR A 58 37.23 20.42 0.26
CA THR A 58 38.27 21.41 -0.05
C THR A 58 38.31 21.63 -1.56
N LEU A 59 38.23 22.90 -2.00
CA LEU A 59 38.36 23.28 -3.41
C LEU A 59 39.63 24.11 -3.62
N VAL A 60 40.50 23.65 -4.52
CA VAL A 60 41.73 24.35 -4.90
C VAL A 60 41.66 24.77 -6.37
N PRO A 61 41.84 26.06 -6.72
CA PRO A 61 41.95 26.49 -8.10
C PRO A 61 43.14 25.82 -8.78
N ALA A 62 42.94 25.25 -9.97
CA ALA A 62 43.99 24.55 -10.72
C ALA A 62 45.21 25.43 -11.04
N SER A 63 45.07 26.76 -10.97
CA SER A 63 46.16 27.74 -11.13
C SER A 63 47.15 27.83 -9.95
N ARG A 64 46.87 27.15 -8.82
CA ARG A 64 47.76 27.11 -7.64
C ARG A 64 48.55 25.81 -7.45
N MET A 65 48.52 24.88 -8.42
CA MET A 65 49.42 23.72 -8.37
C MET A 65 50.82 24.11 -8.87
N GLU A 66 51.75 24.36 -7.94
CA GLU A 66 53.17 24.17 -8.23
C GLU A 66 53.43 22.67 -8.42
N ALA A 67 53.73 22.28 -9.65
CA ALA A 67 54.07 20.92 -10.01
C ALA A 67 55.50 20.58 -9.57
N PRO A 68 55.75 19.39 -9.00
CA PRO A 68 57.00 18.67 -9.24
C PRO A 68 56.79 17.68 -10.40
N GLY A 69 57.22 18.07 -11.60
CA GLY A 69 57.32 17.17 -12.77
C GLY A 69 56.35 17.52 -13.91
N GLY A 70 56.91 18.04 -15.02
CA GLY A 70 56.18 18.64 -16.14
C GLY A 70 55.28 17.71 -16.97
N PRO A 71 54.49 18.30 -17.89
CA PRO A 71 53.43 17.60 -18.61
C PRO A 71 54.01 16.61 -19.63
N ARG A 72 53.79 15.33 -19.40
CA ARG A 72 53.82 14.32 -20.46
C ARG A 72 52.54 14.51 -21.30
N PRO A 73 52.62 14.53 -22.65
CA PRO A 73 51.44 14.73 -23.49
C PRO A 73 50.37 13.66 -23.18
N PRO A 74 49.08 13.95 -23.36
CA PRO A 74 48.02 12.99 -23.10
C PRO A 74 48.24 11.76 -24.00
N GLY A 75 48.71 10.68 -23.37
CA GLY A 75 48.62 9.36 -23.97
C GLY A 75 47.15 9.00 -24.18
N PRO A 76 46.84 8.06 -25.09
CA PRO A 76 45.47 7.63 -25.33
C PRO A 76 44.82 7.24 -24.00
N ALA A 77 43.58 7.69 -23.81
CA ALA A 77 42.78 7.47 -22.61
C ALA A 77 43.03 6.06 -22.05
N VAL A 78 43.75 6.00 -20.93
CA VAL A 78 43.86 4.77 -20.16
C VAL A 78 42.45 4.48 -19.70
N ALA A 79 41.91 3.35 -20.17
CA ALA A 79 40.62 2.83 -19.77
C ALA A 79 40.47 2.99 -18.25
N ALA A 80 39.37 3.59 -17.83
CA ALA A 80 39.00 3.64 -16.43
C ALA A 80 39.13 2.23 -15.85
N GLY A 81 40.07 2.05 -14.92
CA GLY A 81 40.12 0.85 -14.11
C GLY A 81 38.79 0.66 -13.38
N PRO A 82 38.45 -0.57 -12.96
CA PRO A 82 37.15 -0.89 -12.39
C PRO A 82 36.88 0.06 -11.22
N SER A 83 35.86 0.91 -11.39
CA SER A 83 35.46 1.85 -10.35
C SER A 83 35.03 1.06 -9.12
N MET A 84 35.59 1.38 -7.96
CA MET A 84 35.14 0.89 -6.64
C MET A 84 33.61 1.01 -6.44
N ALA A 85 32.91 1.83 -7.24
CA ALA A 85 31.46 1.94 -7.27
C ALA A 85 30.73 0.64 -7.68
N ALA A 86 31.39 -0.38 -8.25
CA ALA A 86 30.75 -1.66 -8.59
C ALA A 86 30.44 -2.52 -7.34
N ALA A 87 31.30 -2.47 -6.31
CA ALA A 87 31.22 -3.33 -5.14
C ALA A 87 30.09 -2.95 -4.15
N TYR A 88 29.66 -1.69 -4.14
CA TYR A 88 28.69 -1.18 -3.15
C TYR A 88 27.22 -1.18 -3.64
N ARG A 89 26.99 -1.47 -4.92
CA ARG A 89 25.64 -1.49 -5.54
C ARG A 89 24.69 -2.54 -4.94
N PRO A 90 25.16 -3.75 -4.58
CA PRO A 90 24.28 -4.74 -3.93
C PRO A 90 23.76 -4.31 -2.57
N ILE A 91 24.54 -3.53 -1.81
CA ILE A 91 24.15 -3.10 -0.46
C ILE A 91 23.05 -2.05 -0.54
N ALA A 92 23.20 -1.03 -1.41
CA ALA A 92 22.17 0.00 -1.60
C ALA A 92 20.84 -0.60 -2.09
N LEU A 93 20.89 -1.50 -3.07
CA LEU A 93 19.69 -2.20 -3.54
C LEU A 93 19.09 -3.09 -2.43
N ALA A 94 19.91 -3.82 -1.68
CA ALA A 94 19.41 -4.66 -0.58
C ALA A 94 18.68 -3.83 0.50
N ILE A 95 19.20 -2.65 0.84
CA ILE A 95 18.56 -1.73 1.80
C ILE A 95 17.22 -1.27 1.24
N ALA A 96 17.19 -0.71 0.03
CA ALA A 96 15.96 -0.23 -0.59
C ALA A 96 14.91 -1.34 -0.79
N LEU A 97 15.35 -2.55 -1.10
CA LEU A 97 14.48 -3.73 -1.20
C LEU A 97 13.94 -4.19 0.15
N THR A 98 14.55 -3.82 1.27
CA THR A 98 14.08 -4.22 2.61
C THR A 98 12.77 -3.54 2.97
N ASP A 99 12.60 -2.28 2.56
CA ASP A 99 11.39 -1.48 2.80
C ASP A 99 10.24 -1.81 1.83
N ALA A 100 10.54 -2.55 0.75
CA ALA A 100 9.54 -2.97 -0.22
C ALA A 100 8.77 -4.22 0.26
N VAL A 101 7.45 -4.05 0.39
CA VAL A 101 6.51 -5.06 0.92
C VAL A 101 5.74 -5.75 -0.21
N THR A 102 5.34 -5.03 -1.25
CA THR A 102 4.56 -5.57 -2.39
C THR A 102 5.40 -5.78 -3.65
N ALA A 103 4.94 -6.64 -4.57
CA ALA A 103 5.67 -6.92 -5.81
C ALA A 103 5.85 -5.64 -6.66
N GLN A 104 4.88 -4.73 -6.59
CA GLN A 104 4.93 -3.44 -7.25
C GLN A 104 6.00 -2.52 -6.64
N GLN A 105 6.10 -2.45 -5.32
CA GLN A 105 7.15 -1.67 -4.63
C GLN A 105 8.54 -2.21 -4.94
N VAL A 106 8.71 -3.54 -4.91
CA VAL A 106 9.98 -4.19 -5.28
C VAL A 106 10.34 -3.82 -6.72
N SER A 107 9.38 -3.88 -7.65
CA SER A 107 9.61 -3.53 -9.07
C SER A 107 9.98 -2.06 -9.26
N ALA A 108 9.34 -1.15 -8.51
CA ALA A 108 9.65 0.27 -8.52
C ALA A 108 11.07 0.55 -8.01
N VAL A 109 11.48 -0.09 -6.91
CA VAL A 109 12.86 0.00 -6.38
C VAL A 109 13.87 -0.48 -7.42
N VAL A 110 13.61 -1.61 -8.10
CA VAL A 110 14.49 -2.09 -9.18
C VAL A 110 14.57 -1.09 -10.33
N MET A 111 13.45 -0.49 -10.72
CA MET A 111 13.42 0.52 -11.77
C MET A 111 14.19 1.79 -11.41
N GLN A 112 14.15 2.22 -10.15
CA GLN A 112 14.79 3.45 -9.69
C GLN A 112 16.29 3.26 -9.39
N GLU A 113 16.66 2.14 -8.77
CA GLU A 113 18.01 1.92 -8.27
C GLU A 113 18.86 1.06 -9.21
N LEU A 114 18.30 -0.03 -9.75
CA LEU A 114 19.06 -0.95 -10.61
C LEU A 114 19.22 -0.38 -12.02
N LEU A 115 18.12 0.04 -12.65
CA LEU A 115 18.10 0.33 -14.08
C LEU A 115 19.06 1.48 -14.46
N PRO A 116 19.09 2.64 -13.77
CA PRO A 116 20.01 3.74 -14.09
C PRO A 116 21.47 3.40 -13.79
N ALA A 117 21.74 2.60 -12.75
CA ALA A 117 23.09 2.26 -12.31
C ALA A 117 23.89 1.45 -13.36
N PHE A 118 23.20 0.80 -14.30
CA PHE A 118 23.82 0.07 -15.42
C PHE A 118 23.57 0.75 -16.77
N GLY A 119 22.98 1.96 -16.80
CA GLY A 119 22.62 2.66 -18.03
C GLY A 119 21.52 1.98 -18.83
N GLY A 120 20.71 1.13 -18.17
CA GLY A 120 19.55 0.50 -18.78
C GLY A 120 18.42 1.51 -18.97
N ARG A 121 17.55 1.23 -19.93
CA ARG A 121 16.37 2.06 -20.21
C ARG A 121 15.08 1.28 -20.30
N ARG A 122 15.18 -0.05 -20.38
CA ARG A 122 14.03 -0.95 -20.41
C ARG A 122 14.15 -1.95 -19.26
N LEU A 123 13.05 -2.16 -18.55
CA LEU A 123 12.93 -3.14 -17.48
C LEU A 123 11.64 -3.91 -17.67
N ALA A 124 11.71 -5.23 -17.68
CA ALA A 124 10.53 -6.08 -17.56
C ALA A 124 10.78 -7.13 -16.46
N ILE A 125 9.80 -7.31 -15.59
CA ILE A 125 9.83 -8.37 -14.58
C ILE A 125 8.66 -9.30 -14.86
N HIS A 126 8.97 -10.57 -15.09
CA HIS A 126 7.98 -11.63 -15.21
C HIS A 126 8.00 -12.49 -13.95
N LEU A 127 6.84 -12.81 -13.40
CA LEU A 127 6.69 -13.68 -12.24
C LEU A 127 6.06 -15.01 -12.66
N LEU A 128 6.57 -16.10 -12.09
CA LEU A 128 6.08 -17.45 -12.38
C LEU A 128 4.83 -17.77 -11.55
N GLN A 129 3.70 -18.03 -12.21
CA GLN A 129 2.47 -18.55 -11.60
C GLN A 129 1.99 -19.76 -12.40
N GLU A 130 1.65 -20.86 -11.74
CA GLU A 130 1.07 -22.06 -12.38
C GLU A 130 1.79 -22.53 -13.66
N ARG A 131 3.13 -22.51 -13.65
CA ARG A 131 4.00 -22.84 -14.80
C ARG A 131 3.93 -21.89 -16.01
N HIS A 132 3.40 -20.69 -15.82
CA HIS A 132 3.34 -19.61 -16.80
C HIS A 132 4.04 -18.35 -16.25
N LEU A 133 4.78 -17.65 -17.10
CA LEU A 133 5.39 -16.37 -16.79
C LEU A 133 4.39 -15.25 -17.10
N HIS A 134 4.03 -14.48 -16.08
CA HIS A 134 3.16 -13.32 -16.20
C HIS A 134 3.93 -12.03 -16.03
N LEU A 135 3.61 -11.02 -16.83
CA LEU A 135 4.23 -9.71 -16.76
C LEU A 135 3.77 -8.99 -15.49
N ALA A 136 4.67 -8.81 -14.53
CA ALA A 136 4.39 -8.10 -13.29
C ALA A 136 4.70 -6.60 -13.37
N TRP A 137 5.68 -6.23 -14.21
CA TRP A 137 6.09 -4.85 -14.39
C TRP A 137 6.78 -4.65 -15.74
N GLU A 138 6.55 -3.50 -16.37
CA GLU A 138 7.26 -3.05 -17.56
C GLU A 138 7.59 -1.56 -17.51
N SER A 139 8.71 -1.19 -18.13
CA SER A 139 9.10 0.21 -18.33
C SER A 139 10.01 0.33 -19.55
N GLY A 140 9.82 1.37 -20.36
CA GLY A 140 10.68 1.69 -21.51
C GLY A 140 10.45 0.86 -22.78
N PHE A 141 9.52 -0.10 -22.76
CA PHE A 141 9.11 -0.86 -23.94
C PHE A 141 8.07 -0.09 -24.78
N PRO A 142 7.98 -0.35 -26.09
CA PRO A 142 6.87 0.15 -26.90
C PRO A 142 5.52 -0.31 -26.32
N PRO A 143 4.47 0.53 -26.33
CA PRO A 143 3.16 0.16 -25.80
C PRO A 143 2.65 -1.14 -26.42
N GLY A 144 2.20 -2.08 -25.59
CA GLY A 144 1.66 -3.37 -26.01
C GLY A 144 2.69 -4.40 -26.51
N PHE A 145 3.99 -4.05 -26.54
CA PHE A 145 5.02 -4.97 -27.03
C PHE A 145 5.13 -6.25 -26.18
N LEU A 146 4.93 -6.14 -24.87
CA LEU A 146 5.06 -7.28 -23.96
C LEU A 146 3.78 -8.10 -23.78
N GLU A 147 2.64 -7.67 -24.33
CA GLU A 147 1.37 -8.41 -24.24
C GLU A 147 1.47 -9.87 -24.74
N PRO A 148 2.15 -10.17 -25.86
CA PRO A 148 2.32 -11.55 -26.32
C PRO A 148 3.22 -12.41 -25.41
N PHE A 149 3.95 -11.80 -24.49
CA PHE A 149 4.83 -12.46 -23.53
C PHE A 149 4.21 -12.61 -22.14
N ASP A 150 2.98 -12.12 -21.94
CA ASP A 150 2.21 -12.37 -20.72
C ASP A 150 1.50 -13.73 -20.78
N GLY A 151 1.60 -14.51 -19.69
CA GLY A 151 1.02 -15.85 -19.60
C GLY A 151 1.73 -16.92 -20.41
N VAL A 152 3.04 -16.77 -20.71
CA VAL A 152 3.79 -17.74 -21.52
C VAL A 152 4.19 -18.96 -20.70
N ALA A 153 3.93 -20.17 -21.22
CA ALA A 153 4.28 -21.43 -20.56
C ALA A 153 5.81 -21.67 -20.48
N LEU A 154 6.24 -22.41 -19.44
CA LEU A 154 7.65 -22.73 -19.19
C LEU A 154 8.32 -23.65 -20.24
N ASP A 155 7.59 -24.19 -21.20
CA ASP A 155 8.12 -24.95 -22.34
C ASP A 155 8.33 -24.09 -23.59
N ALA A 156 7.90 -22.83 -23.56
CA ALA A 156 8.08 -21.91 -24.67
C ALA A 156 9.55 -21.57 -24.90
N ARG A 157 9.96 -21.54 -26.18
CA ARG A 157 11.32 -21.22 -26.58
C ARG A 157 11.55 -19.70 -26.64
N ILE A 158 11.59 -19.06 -25.47
CA ILE A 158 11.91 -17.63 -25.34
C ILE A 158 13.04 -17.41 -24.31
N PRO A 159 13.86 -16.35 -24.44
CA PRO A 159 15.02 -16.15 -23.57
C PRO A 159 14.64 -16.02 -22.08
N ALA A 160 13.50 -15.39 -21.78
CA ALA A 160 12.99 -15.22 -20.42
C ALA A 160 12.62 -16.56 -19.74
N VAL A 161 12.20 -17.56 -20.52
CA VAL A 161 11.92 -18.93 -20.03
C VAL A 161 13.21 -19.73 -19.93
N GLU A 162 14.09 -19.65 -20.93
CA GLU A 162 15.36 -20.37 -20.93
C GLU A 162 16.27 -19.91 -19.78
N THR A 163 16.38 -18.61 -19.53
CA THR A 163 17.18 -18.10 -18.41
C THR A 163 16.69 -18.67 -17.08
N LEU A 164 15.37 -18.74 -16.90
CA LEU A 164 14.76 -19.20 -15.67
C LEU A 164 14.88 -20.72 -15.48
N THR A 165 14.59 -21.50 -16.52
CA THR A 165 14.63 -22.97 -16.49
C THR A 165 16.04 -23.52 -16.37
N THR A 166 17.03 -22.86 -16.99
CA THR A 166 18.44 -23.23 -16.86
C THR A 166 19.10 -22.67 -15.61
N GLY A 167 18.49 -21.65 -14.99
CA GLY A 167 19.07 -20.88 -13.89
C GLY A 167 20.31 -20.09 -14.28
N ARG A 168 20.53 -19.85 -15.58
CA ARG A 168 21.71 -19.14 -16.10
C ARG A 168 21.30 -17.79 -16.69
N PRO A 169 21.99 -16.69 -16.35
CA PRO A 169 21.75 -15.41 -16.98
C PRO A 169 22.20 -15.44 -18.45
N LEU A 170 21.39 -14.84 -19.32
CA LEU A 170 21.68 -14.71 -20.75
C LEU A 170 21.98 -13.24 -21.07
N PHE A 171 23.08 -13.01 -21.79
CA PHE A 171 23.52 -11.67 -22.17
C PHE A 171 23.67 -11.61 -23.69
N PHE A 172 22.93 -10.70 -24.31
CA PHE A 172 22.98 -10.43 -25.74
C PHE A 172 23.54 -9.03 -25.93
N GLU A 173 24.71 -8.93 -26.56
CA GLU A 173 25.45 -7.68 -26.76
C GLU A 173 24.87 -6.86 -27.92
N SER A 174 24.03 -7.47 -28.75
CA SER A 174 23.27 -6.83 -29.82
C SER A 174 21.90 -7.49 -30.03
N MET A 175 20.91 -6.73 -30.53
CA MET A 175 19.62 -7.27 -30.96
C MET A 175 19.73 -8.31 -32.08
N ARG A 176 20.74 -8.16 -32.95
CA ARG A 176 21.05 -9.15 -33.99
C ARG A 176 21.41 -10.52 -33.39
N GLN A 177 22.26 -10.55 -32.36
CA GLN A 177 22.64 -11.79 -31.67
C GLN A 177 21.42 -12.48 -31.04
N LEU A 178 20.51 -11.68 -30.47
CA LEU A 178 19.26 -12.18 -29.91
C LEU A 178 18.37 -12.81 -31.00
N ALA A 179 18.18 -12.12 -32.14
CA ALA A 179 17.38 -12.60 -33.25
C ALA A 179 17.95 -13.87 -33.92
N GLU A 180 19.28 -13.99 -34.01
CA GLU A 180 19.96 -15.19 -34.52
C GLU A 180 19.75 -16.39 -33.58
N THR A 181 19.74 -16.17 -32.27
CA THR A 181 19.56 -17.23 -31.26
C THR A 181 18.10 -17.66 -31.13
N TYR A 182 17.15 -16.71 -31.24
CA TYR A 182 15.70 -16.94 -31.18
C TYR A 182 15.00 -16.42 -32.45
N PRO A 183 15.09 -17.16 -33.58
CA PRO A 183 14.45 -16.76 -34.83
C PRO A 183 12.93 -16.63 -34.69
N GLY A 184 12.36 -15.56 -35.22
CA GLY A 184 10.91 -15.30 -35.22
C GLY A 184 10.37 -14.64 -33.95
N LEU A 185 11.23 -14.37 -32.96
CA LEU A 185 10.85 -13.59 -31.78
C LEU A 185 10.65 -12.11 -32.16
N PRO A 186 9.54 -11.45 -31.76
CA PRO A 186 9.37 -10.01 -31.92
C PRO A 186 10.48 -9.24 -31.22
N MET A 187 11.06 -8.24 -31.89
CA MET A 187 12.10 -7.37 -31.35
C MET A 187 11.52 -6.01 -30.96
N ASP A 188 11.87 -5.50 -29.79
CA ASP A 188 11.42 -4.19 -29.30
C ASP A 188 12.23 -3.01 -29.86
N ALA A 189 13.39 -3.29 -30.46
CA ALA A 189 14.25 -2.30 -31.10
C ALA A 189 15.14 -2.96 -32.18
N GLU A 190 15.59 -2.17 -33.16
CA GLU A 190 16.56 -2.61 -34.18
C GLU A 190 17.98 -2.71 -33.63
N GLU A 191 18.32 -1.84 -32.67
CA GLU A 191 19.62 -1.77 -32.00
C GLU A 191 19.47 -1.86 -30.48
N GLY A 192 20.55 -2.22 -29.80
CA GLY A 192 20.56 -2.37 -28.34
C GLY A 192 21.13 -3.69 -27.87
N ALA A 193 21.24 -3.83 -26.55
CA ALA A 193 21.65 -5.05 -25.87
C ALA A 193 20.59 -5.50 -24.86
N ARG A 194 20.54 -6.79 -24.53
CA ARG A 194 19.56 -7.35 -23.57
C ARG A 194 20.26 -8.25 -22.56
N ALA A 195 19.91 -8.11 -21.29
CA ALA A 195 20.30 -9.02 -20.24
C ALA A 195 19.04 -9.68 -19.66
N PHE A 196 19.01 -11.01 -19.65
CA PHE A 196 17.96 -11.81 -19.05
C PHE A 196 18.54 -12.46 -17.80
N LEU A 197 17.93 -12.18 -16.65
CA LEU A 197 18.41 -12.58 -15.35
C LEU A 197 17.38 -13.51 -14.70
N PRO A 198 17.78 -14.69 -14.21
CA PRO A 198 16.87 -15.58 -13.52
C PRO A 198 16.59 -15.05 -12.12
N LEU A 199 15.32 -14.95 -11.75
CA LEU A 199 14.92 -14.68 -10.38
C LEU A 199 14.69 -16.02 -9.68
N ILE A 200 15.68 -16.46 -8.92
CA ILE A 200 15.64 -17.72 -8.16
C ILE A 200 15.94 -17.41 -6.70
N ALA A 201 15.02 -17.78 -5.82
CA ALA A 201 15.14 -17.58 -4.37
C ALA A 201 15.01 -18.93 -3.66
N SER A 202 15.95 -19.25 -2.77
CA SER A 202 15.91 -20.50 -1.99
C SER A 202 15.73 -21.77 -2.84
N GLY A 203 16.28 -21.80 -4.06
CA GLY A 203 16.14 -22.91 -5.03
C GLY A 203 14.79 -22.98 -5.76
N ARG A 204 13.87 -22.03 -5.53
CA ARG A 204 12.61 -21.92 -6.26
C ARG A 204 12.68 -20.90 -7.39
N LEU A 205 12.07 -21.25 -8.52
CA LEU A 205 11.92 -20.34 -9.67
C LEU A 205 10.87 -19.28 -9.31
N VAL A 206 11.28 -18.02 -9.18
CA VAL A 206 10.39 -16.90 -8.86
C VAL A 206 9.90 -16.23 -10.13
N GLY A 207 10.77 -16.07 -11.13
CA GLY A 207 10.49 -15.31 -12.34
C GLY A 207 11.74 -14.95 -13.14
N SER A 208 11.65 -13.98 -14.05
CA SER A 208 12.80 -13.46 -14.79
C SER A 208 12.78 -11.94 -14.83
N CYS A 209 13.97 -11.35 -14.82
CA CYS A 209 14.17 -9.91 -14.95
C CYS A 209 14.91 -9.63 -16.26
N VAL A 210 14.37 -8.72 -17.06
CA VAL A 210 14.90 -8.33 -18.37
C VAL A 210 15.34 -6.88 -18.31
N LEU A 211 16.61 -6.63 -18.61
CA LEU A 211 17.18 -5.30 -18.75
C LEU A 211 17.49 -5.04 -20.23
N GLY A 212 17.03 -3.90 -20.73
CA GLY A 212 17.32 -3.45 -22.08
C GLY A 212 18.09 -2.15 -22.12
N PHE A 213 19.03 -2.09 -23.06
CA PHE A 213 19.91 -0.96 -23.34
C PHE A 213 19.67 -0.48 -24.77
N ASP A 214 19.78 0.83 -25.02
CA ASP A 214 19.52 1.44 -26.33
C ASP A 214 20.59 1.14 -27.37
N GLY A 215 21.84 1.00 -26.94
CA GLY A 215 22.98 0.72 -27.83
C GLY A 215 23.54 -0.69 -27.64
N PRO A 216 24.20 -1.25 -28.67
CA PRO A 216 24.97 -2.48 -28.51
C PRO A 216 26.10 -2.25 -27.52
N ARG A 217 26.34 -3.21 -26.63
CA ARG A 217 27.38 -3.13 -25.61
C ARG A 217 27.83 -4.50 -25.14
N GLY A 218 29.11 -4.59 -24.75
CA GLY A 218 29.62 -5.76 -24.04
C GLY A 218 29.23 -5.76 -22.55
N PHE A 219 29.24 -6.94 -21.95
CA PHE A 219 29.07 -7.13 -20.51
C PHE A 219 30.36 -7.74 -19.92
N SER A 220 31.04 -7.00 -19.04
CA SER A 220 32.26 -7.48 -18.38
C SER A 220 31.95 -8.66 -17.44
N ALA A 221 32.95 -9.49 -17.12
CA ALA A 221 32.77 -10.59 -16.18
C ALA A 221 32.26 -10.10 -14.81
N GLU A 222 32.82 -8.98 -14.33
CA GLU A 222 32.41 -8.32 -13.09
C GLU A 222 30.96 -7.85 -13.16
N GLU A 223 30.56 -7.19 -14.25
CA GLU A 223 29.19 -6.72 -14.45
C GLU A 223 28.18 -7.88 -14.48
N ARG A 224 28.51 -8.97 -15.18
CA ARG A 224 27.68 -10.18 -15.21
C ARG A 224 27.52 -10.77 -13.80
N THR A 225 28.60 -10.85 -13.03
CA THR A 225 28.56 -11.32 -11.64
C THR A 225 27.68 -10.43 -10.76
N VAL A 226 27.83 -9.11 -10.85
CA VAL A 226 27.03 -8.17 -10.07
C VAL A 226 25.55 -8.27 -10.46
N LEU A 227 25.19 -8.22 -11.75
CA LEU A 227 23.80 -8.35 -12.19
C LEU A 227 23.16 -9.67 -11.74
N THR A 228 23.93 -10.77 -11.74
CA THR A 228 23.48 -12.07 -11.25
C THR A 228 23.23 -12.05 -9.73
N ALA A 229 24.11 -11.42 -8.95
CA ALA A 229 23.93 -11.28 -7.51
C ALA A 229 22.69 -10.42 -7.18
N LEU A 230 22.50 -9.31 -7.90
CA LEU A 230 21.33 -8.44 -7.74
C LEU A 230 20.04 -9.17 -8.11
N ALA A 231 20.05 -10.02 -9.14
CA ALA A 231 18.91 -10.86 -9.50
C ALA A 231 18.48 -11.79 -8.36
N GLY A 232 19.44 -12.33 -7.58
CA GLY A 232 19.15 -13.09 -6.37
C GLY A 232 18.45 -12.26 -5.28
N LEU A 233 18.91 -11.04 -5.04
CA LEU A 233 18.26 -10.12 -4.08
C LEU A 233 16.84 -9.77 -4.51
N ILE A 234 16.64 -9.47 -5.79
CA ILE A 234 15.33 -9.19 -6.37
C ILE A 234 14.43 -10.41 -6.25
N ALA A 235 14.95 -11.62 -6.50
CA ALA A 235 14.19 -12.86 -6.34
C ALA A 235 13.71 -13.05 -4.91
N HIS A 236 14.56 -12.82 -3.91
CA HIS A 236 14.19 -12.91 -2.50
C HIS A 236 13.14 -11.87 -2.11
N ALA A 237 13.31 -10.62 -2.56
CA ALA A 237 12.33 -9.56 -2.31
C ALA A 237 10.97 -9.86 -2.98
N MET A 238 10.97 -10.35 -4.22
CA MET A 238 9.77 -10.77 -4.95
C MET A 238 9.09 -11.97 -4.29
N GLU A 239 9.85 -12.96 -3.81
CA GLU A 239 9.30 -14.11 -3.09
C GLU A 239 8.60 -13.68 -1.79
N ARG A 240 9.24 -12.79 -1.02
CA ARG A 240 8.64 -12.21 0.20
C ARG A 240 7.38 -11.43 -0.14
N ALA A 241 7.45 -10.57 -1.15
CA ALA A 241 6.33 -9.75 -1.57
C ALA A 241 5.14 -10.56 -2.06
N ARG A 242 5.38 -11.62 -2.84
CA ARG A 242 4.30 -12.53 -3.29
C ARG A 242 3.60 -13.22 -2.13
N ARG A 243 4.34 -13.63 -1.09
CA ARG A 243 3.73 -14.23 0.11
C ARG A 243 2.85 -13.20 0.81
N TYR A 244 3.37 -12.00 1.02
CA TYR A 244 2.60 -10.91 1.59
C TYR A 244 1.33 -10.62 0.79
N ASP A 245 1.43 -10.47 -0.53
CA ASP A 245 0.28 -10.21 -1.40
C ASP A 245 -0.75 -11.35 -1.35
N SER A 246 -0.30 -12.61 -1.25
CA SER A 246 -1.18 -13.78 -1.13
C SER A 246 -1.89 -13.87 0.22
N GLU A 247 -1.17 -13.60 1.31
CA GLU A 247 -1.74 -13.56 2.66
C GLU A 247 -2.73 -12.39 2.78
N ALA A 248 -2.39 -11.23 2.22
CA ALA A 248 -3.28 -10.06 2.18
C ALA A 248 -4.54 -10.31 1.34
N ALA A 249 -4.42 -11.07 0.24
CA ALA A 249 -5.57 -11.45 -0.58
C ALA A 249 -6.49 -12.45 0.17
N LEU A 250 -5.91 -13.41 0.89
CA LEU A 250 -6.65 -14.36 1.70
C LEU A 250 -7.40 -13.67 2.84
N ALA A 251 -6.72 -12.78 3.58
CA ALA A 251 -7.32 -12.00 4.66
C ALA A 251 -8.50 -11.17 4.16
N ARG A 252 -8.32 -10.41 3.07
CA ARG A 252 -9.40 -9.65 2.42
C ARG A 252 -10.55 -10.54 1.96
N GLY A 253 -10.25 -11.71 1.39
CA GLY A 253 -11.25 -12.67 0.96
C GLY A 253 -12.10 -13.22 2.11
N LEU A 254 -11.45 -13.58 3.24
CA LEU A 254 -12.14 -14.01 4.45
C LEU A 254 -13.04 -12.90 5.00
N GLN A 255 -12.53 -11.67 5.07
CA GLN A 255 -13.27 -10.53 5.57
C GLN A 255 -14.51 -10.20 4.73
N GLN A 256 -14.37 -10.21 3.40
CA GLN A 256 -15.50 -10.04 2.49
C GLN A 256 -16.55 -11.15 2.64
N ALA A 257 -16.14 -12.37 2.94
CA ALA A 257 -17.05 -13.48 3.18
C ALA A 257 -17.79 -13.37 4.53
N LEU A 258 -17.17 -12.75 5.53
CA LEU A 258 -17.74 -12.55 6.87
C LEU A 258 -18.68 -11.36 6.98
N LEU A 259 -18.57 -10.36 6.10
CA LEU A 259 -19.48 -9.22 6.04
C LEU A 259 -20.76 -9.52 5.24
N PRO A 260 -21.87 -8.79 5.46
CA PRO A 260 -23.07 -8.96 4.64
C PRO A 260 -22.81 -8.59 3.18
N SER A 261 -23.05 -9.53 2.27
CA SER A 261 -22.99 -9.26 0.82
C SER A 261 -24.06 -8.27 0.36
N ARG A 262 -25.21 -8.23 1.06
CA ARG A 262 -26.28 -7.25 0.91
C ARG A 262 -26.95 -6.99 2.26
N LEU A 263 -27.32 -5.75 2.48
CA LEU A 263 -28.19 -5.34 3.59
C LEU A 263 -29.65 -5.57 3.21
N SER A 264 -30.50 -5.95 4.17
CA SER A 264 -31.94 -6.02 3.94
C SER A 264 -32.48 -4.65 3.49
N ALA A 265 -33.20 -4.64 2.37
CA ALA A 265 -33.77 -3.44 1.79
C ALA A 265 -35.20 -3.24 2.27
N HIS A 266 -35.60 -1.99 2.52
CA HIS A 266 -36.98 -1.67 2.88
C HIS A 266 -37.46 -0.41 2.14
N PRO A 267 -38.70 -0.37 1.59
CA PRO A 267 -39.17 0.76 0.79
C PRO A 267 -39.20 2.11 1.52
N ARG A 268 -39.29 2.08 2.86
CA ARG A 268 -39.36 3.29 3.71
C ARG A 268 -38.06 3.61 4.46
N VAL A 269 -37.02 2.79 4.30
CA VAL A 269 -35.74 3.00 5.00
C VAL A 269 -34.60 2.71 4.04
N GLU A 270 -33.80 3.73 3.77
CA GLU A 270 -32.55 3.59 3.03
C GLU A 270 -31.43 3.28 4.02
N THR A 271 -30.63 2.25 3.71
CA THR A 271 -29.47 1.86 4.53
C THR A 271 -28.21 1.78 3.68
N VAL A 272 -27.08 2.18 4.24
CA VAL A 272 -25.78 2.12 3.58
C VAL A 272 -24.71 1.69 4.57
N GLY A 273 -23.99 0.62 4.24
CA GLY A 273 -22.80 0.18 4.96
C GLY A 273 -21.51 0.60 4.24
N ARG A 274 -20.48 0.92 5.01
CA ARG A 274 -19.09 1.04 4.55
C ARG A 274 -18.17 0.32 5.51
N TYR A 275 -17.22 -0.39 4.92
CA TYR A 275 -16.16 -1.09 5.63
C TYR A 275 -14.83 -0.68 5.02
N LEU A 276 -13.88 -0.22 5.83
CA LEU A 276 -12.49 -0.01 5.42
C LEU A 276 -11.61 -0.89 6.31
N PRO A 277 -10.84 -1.84 5.75
CA PRO A 277 -9.94 -2.63 6.55
C PRO A 277 -8.79 -1.79 7.11
N GLY A 278 -8.26 -2.20 8.26
CA GLY A 278 -6.98 -1.72 8.76
C GLY A 278 -5.87 -1.90 7.71
N THR A 279 -4.84 -1.06 7.76
CA THR A 279 -3.69 -1.14 6.83
C THR A 279 -2.42 -1.61 7.51
N GLU A 280 -2.38 -1.68 8.84
CA GLU A 280 -1.24 -2.21 9.57
C GLU A 280 -1.39 -3.73 9.72
N GLY A 281 -0.50 -4.47 9.08
CA GLY A 281 -0.49 -5.93 9.13
C GLY A 281 -1.38 -6.60 8.07
N LEU A 282 -1.43 -7.93 8.17
CA LEU A 282 -2.17 -8.83 7.27
C LEU A 282 -3.43 -9.39 7.91
N ASP A 283 -3.90 -8.73 8.97
CA ASP A 283 -4.92 -9.27 9.84
C ASP A 283 -6.34 -8.96 9.37
N VAL A 284 -7.27 -9.81 9.79
CA VAL A 284 -8.69 -9.70 9.49
C VAL A 284 -9.38 -9.00 10.65
N GLY A 285 -10.22 -8.04 10.33
CA GLY A 285 -10.88 -7.20 11.34
C GLY A 285 -11.93 -7.87 12.19
N GLY A 286 -12.08 -7.33 13.40
CA GLY A 286 -13.14 -7.66 14.37
C GLY A 286 -14.45 -6.92 14.13
N ASP A 287 -14.42 -5.85 13.35
CA ASP A 287 -15.58 -5.00 13.04
C ASP A 287 -16.64 -5.71 12.18
N TRP A 288 -17.91 -5.47 12.47
CA TRP A 288 -19.01 -5.87 11.60
C TRP A 288 -20.21 -4.93 11.69
N TYR A 289 -21.03 -4.96 10.65
CA TYR A 289 -22.38 -4.41 10.68
C TYR A 289 -23.36 -5.36 9.98
N ASP A 290 -24.64 -5.23 10.29
CA ASP A 290 -25.69 -5.93 9.58
C ASP A 290 -27.03 -5.17 9.62
N VAL A 291 -27.87 -5.43 8.63
CA VAL A 291 -29.27 -4.97 8.58
C VAL A 291 -30.12 -6.16 8.22
N VAL A 292 -31.06 -6.50 9.10
CA VAL A 292 -31.91 -7.68 8.96
C VAL A 292 -33.37 -7.30 9.14
N GLU A 293 -34.24 -8.01 8.45
CA GLU A 293 -35.69 -7.92 8.69
C GLU A 293 -35.99 -8.48 10.10
N SER A 294 -36.82 -7.78 10.85
CA SER A 294 -37.23 -8.12 12.22
C SER A 294 -38.73 -7.93 12.31
N GLY A 295 -39.49 -8.97 11.96
CA GLY A 295 -40.95 -8.91 11.91
C GLY A 295 -41.45 -7.86 10.92
N ASP A 296 -42.11 -6.82 11.44
CA ASP A 296 -42.64 -5.67 10.69
C ASP A 296 -41.63 -4.51 10.55
N GLY A 297 -40.43 -4.66 11.10
CA GLY A 297 -39.39 -3.65 11.04
C GLY A 297 -38.02 -4.14 10.63
N LEU A 298 -37.01 -3.33 10.95
CA LEU A 298 -35.61 -3.60 10.64
C LEU A 298 -34.79 -3.60 11.93
N ALA A 299 -33.92 -4.61 12.09
CA ALA A 299 -32.86 -4.54 13.06
C ALA A 299 -31.56 -4.09 12.39
N LEU A 300 -30.92 -3.08 12.97
CA LEU A 300 -29.62 -2.58 12.53
C LEU A 300 -28.62 -2.83 13.64
N VAL A 301 -27.47 -3.41 13.28
CA VAL A 301 -26.45 -3.79 14.24
C VAL A 301 -25.09 -3.41 13.73
N ILE A 302 -24.25 -2.95 14.64
CA ILE A 302 -22.82 -2.76 14.44
C ILE A 302 -22.10 -3.25 15.70
N GLY A 303 -20.88 -3.74 15.53
CA GLY A 303 -20.04 -4.10 16.66
C GLY A 303 -18.59 -4.26 16.23
N ASP A 304 -17.76 -4.45 17.26
CA ASP A 304 -16.33 -4.64 17.14
C ASP A 304 -15.88 -5.71 18.16
N VAL A 305 -15.06 -6.65 17.72
CA VAL A 305 -14.45 -7.70 18.55
C VAL A 305 -13.04 -7.28 18.91
N GLN A 306 -12.70 -7.39 20.20
CA GLN A 306 -11.36 -7.07 20.67
C GLN A 306 -10.26 -7.81 19.88
N GLY A 307 -9.35 -7.02 19.34
CA GLY A 307 -8.15 -7.48 18.63
C GLY A 307 -8.40 -7.75 17.16
N HIS A 308 -7.35 -8.19 16.47
CA HIS A 308 -7.36 -8.42 15.04
C HIS A 308 -6.86 -9.83 14.72
N GLY A 309 -7.09 -10.27 13.48
CA GLY A 309 -6.61 -11.54 12.96
C GLY A 309 -7.68 -12.62 12.92
N VAL A 310 -7.26 -13.85 12.62
CA VAL A 310 -8.16 -14.97 12.32
C VAL A 310 -9.12 -15.29 13.48
N GLN A 311 -8.65 -15.18 14.73
CA GLN A 311 -9.47 -15.46 15.91
C GLN A 311 -10.56 -14.40 16.10
N ALA A 312 -10.21 -13.10 16.01
CA ALA A 312 -11.18 -12.01 16.07
C ALA A 312 -12.23 -12.13 14.94
N ALA A 313 -11.79 -12.46 13.73
CA ALA A 313 -12.66 -12.69 12.59
C ALA A 313 -13.63 -13.87 12.79
N ALA A 314 -13.17 -14.97 13.39
CA ALA A 314 -14.00 -16.12 13.71
C ALA A 314 -15.08 -15.76 14.75
N THR A 315 -14.68 -15.08 15.83
CA THR A 315 -15.59 -14.58 16.87
C THR A 315 -16.60 -13.60 16.27
N MET A 316 -16.16 -12.65 15.45
CA MET A 316 -17.03 -11.71 14.74
C MET A 316 -18.08 -12.43 13.89
N GLY A 317 -17.68 -13.43 13.11
CA GLY A 317 -18.60 -14.24 12.30
C GLY A 317 -19.67 -14.97 13.11
N GLN A 318 -19.28 -15.49 14.29
CA GLN A 318 -20.18 -16.12 15.25
C GLN A 318 -21.16 -15.10 15.86
N LEU A 319 -20.66 -13.95 16.32
CA LEU A 319 -21.49 -12.88 16.90
C LEU A 319 -22.48 -12.32 15.88
N ARG A 320 -22.02 -12.01 14.67
CA ARG A 320 -22.88 -11.52 13.58
C ARG A 320 -24.01 -12.50 13.28
N SER A 321 -23.69 -13.79 13.21
CA SER A 321 -24.67 -14.84 12.94
C SER A 321 -25.67 -15.02 14.10
N ALA A 322 -25.21 -14.93 15.35
CA ALA A 322 -26.04 -15.00 16.54
C ALA A 322 -27.01 -13.82 16.64
N VAL A 323 -26.49 -12.60 16.50
CA VAL A 323 -27.27 -11.37 16.46
C VAL A 323 -28.34 -11.45 15.39
N ARG A 324 -27.97 -11.85 14.16
CA ARG A 324 -28.91 -12.03 13.05
C ARG A 324 -30.02 -13.03 13.41
N ALA A 325 -29.67 -14.18 13.99
CA ALA A 325 -30.64 -15.18 14.40
C ALA A 325 -31.60 -14.69 15.49
N PHE A 326 -31.10 -13.94 16.48
CA PHE A 326 -31.94 -13.38 17.54
C PHE A 326 -32.85 -12.26 17.04
N ALA A 327 -32.34 -11.39 16.16
CA ALA A 327 -33.10 -10.29 15.56
C ALA A 327 -34.21 -10.78 14.62
N LEU A 328 -33.98 -11.86 13.86
CA LEU A 328 -35.01 -12.49 13.02
C LEU A 328 -36.23 -12.98 13.83
N GLY A 329 -36.04 -13.26 15.12
CA GLY A 329 -37.10 -13.65 16.04
C GLY A 329 -37.94 -12.49 16.59
N ASP A 330 -37.80 -11.28 16.02
CA ASP A 330 -38.46 -10.03 16.46
C ASP A 330 -38.22 -9.69 17.94
N ARG A 331 -37.05 -10.08 18.46
CA ARG A 331 -36.67 -9.79 19.84
C ARG A 331 -36.29 -8.32 20.02
N PRO A 332 -36.58 -7.72 21.19
CA PRO A 332 -36.12 -6.37 21.49
C PRO A 332 -34.57 -6.34 21.61
N PRO A 333 -33.94 -5.17 21.37
CA PRO A 333 -32.49 -5.08 21.22
C PRO A 333 -31.70 -5.47 22.48
N ASP A 334 -32.26 -5.28 23.67
CA ASP A 334 -31.68 -5.73 24.94
C ASP A 334 -31.65 -7.25 25.08
N GLU A 335 -32.68 -7.96 24.63
CA GLU A 335 -32.69 -9.42 24.59
C GLU A 335 -31.73 -9.97 23.54
N VAL A 336 -31.59 -9.30 22.39
CA VAL A 336 -30.60 -9.65 21.36
C VAL A 336 -29.18 -9.53 21.93
N LEU A 337 -28.86 -8.41 22.58
CA LEU A 337 -27.55 -8.22 23.21
C LEU A 337 -27.33 -9.19 24.37
N SER A 338 -28.33 -9.44 25.21
CA SER A 338 -28.24 -10.40 26.31
C SER A 338 -27.98 -11.82 25.81
N GLY A 339 -28.71 -12.28 24.80
CA GLY A 339 -28.49 -13.59 24.18
C GLY A 339 -27.12 -13.71 23.53
N THR A 340 -26.67 -12.65 22.88
CA THR A 340 -25.33 -12.59 22.25
C THR A 340 -24.22 -12.61 23.30
N ASN A 341 -24.39 -11.89 24.43
CA ASN A 341 -23.46 -11.91 25.56
C ASN A 341 -23.32 -13.32 26.15
N HIS A 342 -24.43 -14.00 26.39
CA HIS A 342 -24.43 -15.38 26.90
C HIS A 342 -23.74 -16.35 25.95
N LEU A 343 -23.96 -16.19 24.63
CA LEU A 343 -23.27 -17.00 23.64
C LEU A 343 -21.76 -16.76 23.69
N LEU A 344 -21.31 -15.51 23.68
CA LEU A 344 -19.88 -15.19 23.68
C LEU A 344 -19.17 -15.75 24.92
N ILE A 345 -19.80 -15.63 26.09
CA ILE A 345 -19.30 -16.21 27.34
C ILE A 345 -19.25 -17.74 27.27
N GLY A 346 -20.27 -18.36 26.69
CA GLY A 346 -20.32 -19.82 26.53
C GLY A 346 -19.31 -20.37 25.52
N LEU A 347 -18.92 -19.57 24.53
CA LEU A 347 -17.85 -19.90 23.58
C LEU A 347 -16.45 -19.76 24.20
N ASP A 348 -16.30 -18.87 25.18
CA ASP A 348 -15.05 -18.55 25.89
C ASP A 348 -13.82 -18.39 24.96
N PRO A 349 -13.87 -17.50 23.95
CA PRO A 349 -12.74 -17.28 23.06
C PRO A 349 -11.63 -16.43 23.71
N GLY A 350 -11.79 -16.01 24.98
CA GLY A 350 -10.89 -15.04 25.62
C GLY A 350 -10.95 -13.62 25.03
N GLN A 351 -12.04 -13.29 24.32
CA GLN A 351 -12.27 -11.99 23.69
C GLN A 351 -13.61 -11.41 24.16
N PHE A 352 -13.69 -10.08 24.20
CA PHE A 352 -14.94 -9.33 24.38
C PHE A 352 -15.30 -8.56 23.12
N ALA A 353 -16.53 -8.05 23.05
CA ALA A 353 -16.98 -7.27 21.90
C ALA A 353 -17.85 -6.07 22.31
N SER A 354 -17.63 -4.94 21.67
CA SER A 354 -18.57 -3.83 21.70
C SER A 354 -19.70 -4.07 20.69
N CYS A 355 -20.93 -3.66 20.99
CA CYS A 355 -22.05 -3.82 20.07
C CYS A 355 -23.12 -2.74 20.29
N CYS A 356 -23.70 -2.22 19.22
CA CYS A 356 -24.91 -1.41 19.25
C CYS A 356 -25.97 -2.08 18.38
N CYS A 357 -27.14 -2.35 18.98
CA CYS A 357 -28.26 -3.00 18.31
C CYS A 357 -29.49 -2.11 18.41
N LEU A 358 -30.22 -1.97 17.31
CA LEU A 358 -31.50 -1.27 17.31
C LEU A 358 -32.55 -1.95 16.47
N ARG A 359 -33.82 -1.74 16.83
CA ARG A 359 -35.01 -2.13 16.07
C ARG A 359 -35.75 -0.86 15.66
N LEU A 360 -35.91 -0.66 14.35
CA LEU A 360 -36.62 0.45 13.74
C LEU A 360 -37.94 -0.06 13.15
N ASP A 361 -39.05 0.51 13.59
CA ASP A 361 -40.34 0.42 12.90
C ASP A 361 -40.36 1.44 11.72
N PRO A 362 -40.40 0.98 10.46
CA PRO A 362 -40.38 1.86 9.29
C PRO A 362 -41.63 2.70 9.10
N ALA A 363 -42.76 2.31 9.69
CA ALA A 363 -44.03 3.02 9.58
C ALA A 363 -44.11 4.19 10.56
N THR A 364 -43.78 3.94 11.83
CA THR A 364 -43.87 4.97 12.88
C THR A 364 -42.56 5.74 13.08
N GLY A 365 -41.43 5.14 12.72
CA GLY A 365 -40.09 5.60 13.09
C GLY A 365 -39.70 5.28 14.52
N LEU A 366 -40.53 4.55 15.27
CA LEU A 366 -40.18 4.12 16.62
C LEU A 366 -38.91 3.27 16.56
N THR A 367 -37.86 3.77 17.20
CA THR A 367 -36.54 3.16 17.23
C THR A 367 -36.22 2.81 18.67
N ARG A 368 -35.98 1.52 18.91
CA ARG A 368 -35.47 1.01 20.20
C ARG A 368 -34.01 0.69 20.04
N ILE A 369 -33.15 1.21 20.92
CA ILE A 369 -31.70 1.06 20.84
C ILE A 369 -31.16 0.53 22.16
N ALA A 370 -30.25 -0.44 22.09
CA ALA A 370 -29.46 -0.90 23.22
C ALA A 370 -27.97 -0.96 22.82
N ARG A 371 -27.08 -0.72 23.79
CA ARG A 371 -25.64 -0.57 23.56
C ARG A 371 -24.84 -1.35 24.60
N ALA A 372 -23.85 -2.11 24.15
CA ALA A 372 -22.88 -2.85 24.95
C ALA A 372 -21.48 -2.27 24.69
N GLY A 373 -21.02 -1.33 25.52
CA GLY A 373 -19.69 -0.70 25.42
C GLY A 373 -19.36 0.10 24.15
N HIS A 374 -20.20 0.06 23.11
CA HIS A 374 -19.94 0.65 21.79
C HIS A 374 -20.01 2.19 21.80
N PRO A 375 -19.38 2.91 20.85
CA PRO A 375 -19.54 4.36 20.72
C PRO A 375 -21.01 4.80 20.54
N PRO A 376 -21.40 6.01 21.01
CA PRO A 376 -22.76 6.51 20.88
C PRO A 376 -23.10 6.83 19.41
N PRO A 377 -24.21 6.33 18.86
CA PRO A 377 -24.64 6.68 17.50
C PRO A 377 -24.87 8.19 17.34
N LEU A 378 -24.63 8.71 16.15
CA LEU A 378 -24.93 10.10 15.80
C LEU A 378 -26.28 10.19 15.08
N LEU A 379 -27.11 11.14 15.49
CA LEU A 379 -28.37 11.46 14.81
C LEU A 379 -28.28 12.85 14.19
N LEU A 380 -28.42 12.91 12.87
CA LEU A 380 -28.62 14.13 12.10
C LEU A 380 -30.13 14.38 11.94
N ALA A 381 -30.62 15.45 12.55
CA ALA A 381 -32.02 15.83 12.45
C ALA A 381 -32.37 16.40 11.05
N PRO A 382 -33.64 16.32 10.62
CA PRO A 382 -34.12 17.04 9.44
C PRO A 382 -33.99 18.55 9.71
N GLY A 383 -33.01 19.19 9.08
CA GLY A 383 -32.57 20.56 9.44
C GLY A 383 -31.06 20.69 9.65
N GLY A 384 -30.33 19.58 9.64
CA GLY A 384 -28.88 19.57 9.45
C GLY A 384 -28.03 19.66 10.73
N ARG A 385 -28.64 19.59 11.92
CA ARG A 385 -27.92 19.52 13.19
C ARG A 385 -27.71 18.08 13.61
N ALA A 386 -26.46 17.68 13.84
CA ALA A 386 -26.11 16.35 14.32
C ALA A 386 -25.83 16.38 15.83
N ARG A 387 -26.18 15.31 16.53
CA ARG A 387 -25.85 15.10 17.93
C ARG A 387 -25.57 13.63 18.22
N PRO A 388 -24.67 13.31 19.16
CA PRO A 388 -24.64 11.98 19.74
C PRO A 388 -25.97 11.69 20.46
N LEU A 389 -26.38 10.43 20.40
CA LEU A 389 -27.51 9.93 21.17
C LEU A 389 -27.04 9.60 22.59
N ASP A 390 -27.71 10.18 23.58
CA ASP A 390 -27.53 9.82 24.97
C ASP A 390 -28.27 8.51 25.26
N ILE A 391 -27.53 7.39 25.15
CA ILE A 391 -28.03 6.04 25.32
C ILE A 391 -27.22 5.38 26.44
N PRO A 392 -27.85 5.11 27.60
CA PRO A 392 -27.22 4.34 28.66
C PRO A 392 -26.70 3.01 28.09
N GLY A 393 -25.41 2.76 28.25
CA GLY A 393 -24.77 1.52 27.79
C GLY A 393 -24.68 0.48 28.90
N GLY A 394 -24.60 -0.79 28.51
CA GLY A 394 -24.09 -1.86 29.36
C GLY A 394 -22.60 -2.10 29.12
N VAL A 395 -22.01 -2.97 29.94
CA VAL A 395 -20.62 -3.47 29.76
C VAL A 395 -20.49 -4.16 28.39
N VAL A 396 -19.29 -4.17 27.81
CA VAL A 396 -19.01 -4.95 26.58
C VAL A 396 -19.46 -6.42 26.73
N LEU A 397 -19.84 -7.03 25.60
CA LEU A 397 -20.22 -8.44 25.53
C LEU A 397 -19.04 -9.33 25.90
N GLY A 398 -19.26 -10.46 26.56
CA GLY A 398 -18.22 -11.44 26.89
C GLY A 398 -17.61 -11.28 28.28
N VAL A 399 -17.93 -10.22 29.02
CA VAL A 399 -17.29 -9.90 30.32
C VAL A 399 -18.15 -10.31 31.51
N ASP A 400 -19.43 -9.91 31.55
CA ASP A 400 -20.33 -10.16 32.67
C ASP A 400 -21.58 -10.93 32.19
N PRO A 401 -21.79 -12.18 32.63
CA PRO A 401 -22.99 -12.96 32.28
C PRO A 401 -24.29 -12.30 32.73
N GLY A 402 -24.25 -11.51 33.81
CA GLY A 402 -25.40 -10.79 34.37
C GLY A 402 -25.63 -9.40 33.81
N ALA A 403 -24.85 -8.98 32.79
CA ALA A 403 -24.93 -7.66 32.21
C ALA A 403 -26.35 -7.34 31.71
N ARG A 404 -26.82 -6.13 32.00
CA ARG A 404 -28.08 -5.59 31.49
C ARG A 404 -27.79 -4.49 30.48
N TYR A 405 -28.60 -4.44 29.45
CA TYR A 405 -28.49 -3.46 28.36
C TYR A 405 -29.76 -2.60 28.32
N PRO A 406 -29.75 -1.39 28.90
CA PRO A 406 -30.95 -0.54 28.92
C PRO A 406 -31.41 -0.16 27.51
N VAL A 407 -32.72 -0.22 27.28
CA VAL A 407 -33.33 0.20 26.01
C VAL A 407 -33.67 1.69 26.08
N THR A 408 -33.24 2.43 25.07
CA THR A 408 -33.67 3.82 24.82
C THR A 408 -34.61 3.85 23.62
N GLU A 409 -35.74 4.54 23.76
CA GLU A 409 -36.70 4.74 22.68
C GLU A 409 -36.59 6.17 22.12
N LEU A 410 -36.65 6.29 20.79
CA LEU A 410 -36.76 7.58 20.10
C LEU A 410 -37.59 7.44 18.83
N ILE A 411 -38.04 8.57 18.28
CA ILE A 411 -38.64 8.63 16.95
C ILE A 411 -37.58 9.10 15.96
N LEU A 412 -37.26 8.24 14.97
CA LEU A 412 -36.40 8.60 13.86
C LEU A 412 -37.24 9.33 12.83
N GLU A 413 -37.24 10.66 12.83
CA GLU A 413 -38.04 11.47 11.90
C GLU A 413 -37.71 11.16 10.42
N PRO A 414 -38.67 11.35 9.49
CA PRO A 414 -38.37 11.28 8.05
C PRO A 414 -37.23 12.23 7.66
N ASP A 415 -36.35 11.78 6.78
CA ASP A 415 -35.10 12.40 6.34
C ASP A 415 -34.01 12.54 7.42
N ALA A 416 -34.25 12.11 8.66
CA ALA A 416 -33.20 12.03 9.65
C ALA A 416 -32.20 10.93 9.27
N ILE A 417 -30.91 11.19 9.50
CA ILE A 417 -29.84 10.21 9.26
C ILE A 417 -29.31 9.73 10.60
N LEU A 418 -29.41 8.44 10.84
CA LEU A 418 -28.76 7.77 11.95
C LEU A 418 -27.44 7.17 11.46
N ALA A 419 -26.35 7.44 12.17
CA ALA A 419 -25.02 6.91 11.88
C ALA A 419 -24.51 6.09 13.06
N LEU A 420 -24.27 4.80 12.81
CA LEU A 420 -23.57 3.89 13.71
C LEU A 420 -22.17 3.65 13.16
N TYR A 421 -21.16 3.62 14.02
CA TYR A 421 -19.75 3.55 13.61
C TYR A 421 -18.92 2.88 14.69
N THR A 422 -17.85 2.21 14.27
CA THR A 422 -16.82 1.68 15.18
C THR A 422 -15.80 2.75 15.54
N ASP A 423 -15.04 2.49 16.59
CA ASP A 423 -14.02 3.40 17.12
C ASP A 423 -12.93 3.71 16.11
N GLY A 424 -12.55 2.81 15.20
CA GLY A 424 -11.58 3.11 14.14
C GLY A 424 -11.95 4.30 13.23
N LEU A 425 -13.23 4.75 13.22
CA LEU A 425 -13.64 5.98 12.53
C LEU A 425 -13.30 7.27 13.31
N VAL A 426 -13.21 7.20 14.64
CA VAL A 426 -13.11 8.35 15.55
C VAL A 426 -11.84 8.34 16.40
N GLU A 427 -11.26 7.17 16.67
CA GLU A 427 -10.08 6.99 17.48
C GLU A 427 -8.82 7.32 16.70
N ARG A 428 -7.91 8.04 17.37
CA ARG A 428 -6.61 8.43 16.81
C ARG A 428 -5.58 8.31 17.92
N ALA A 429 -4.41 7.79 17.57
CA ALA A 429 -3.32 7.65 18.53
C ALA A 429 -2.99 9.01 19.19
N GLY A 430 -3.08 9.05 20.52
CA GLY A 430 -2.76 10.25 21.31
C GLY A 430 -3.83 11.34 21.34
N ALA A 431 -5.04 11.09 20.82
CA ALA A 431 -6.17 12.01 20.91
C ALA A 431 -7.31 11.43 21.76
N ASP A 432 -8.15 12.29 22.31
CA ASP A 432 -9.38 11.88 22.99
C ASP A 432 -10.42 11.42 21.95
N ILE A 433 -11.12 10.32 22.23
CA ILE A 433 -12.18 9.80 21.36
C ILE A 433 -13.33 10.81 21.21
N ASP A 434 -13.60 11.62 22.24
CA ASP A 434 -14.65 12.64 22.20
C ASP A 434 -14.38 13.72 21.14
N ASP A 435 -13.10 14.06 20.91
CA ASP A 435 -12.70 14.98 19.84
C ASP A 435 -12.96 14.39 18.46
N GLY A 436 -12.67 13.09 18.30
CA GLY A 436 -12.97 12.32 17.09
C GLY A 436 -14.46 12.26 16.79
N ILE A 437 -15.28 11.97 17.80
CA ILE A 437 -16.75 11.98 17.71
C ILE A 437 -17.26 13.38 17.33
N ALA A 438 -16.70 14.44 17.93
CA ALA A 438 -17.06 15.81 17.60
C ALA A 438 -16.70 16.17 16.15
N GLU A 439 -15.59 15.64 15.61
CA GLU A 439 -15.20 15.80 14.22
C GLU A 439 -16.13 15.05 13.26
N LEU A 440 -16.46 13.80 13.57
CA LEU A 440 -17.41 13.00 12.80
C LEU A 440 -18.78 13.67 12.76
N ARG A 441 -19.25 14.22 13.89
CA ARG A 441 -20.48 15.03 13.98
C ARG A 441 -20.44 16.21 13.01
N ARG A 442 -19.36 17.00 13.02
CA ARG A 442 -19.18 18.14 12.08
C ARG A 442 -19.11 17.68 10.62
N ALA A 443 -18.52 16.52 10.34
CA ALA A 443 -18.49 15.94 8.99
C ALA A 443 -19.89 15.54 8.52
N LEU A 444 -20.70 14.92 9.39
CA LEU A 444 -22.08 14.54 9.13
C LEU A 444 -22.98 15.76 8.85
N GLU A 445 -22.85 16.83 9.62
CA GLU A 445 -23.57 18.10 9.38
C GLU A 445 -23.24 18.69 8.00
N ARG A 446 -21.95 18.74 7.65
CA ARG A 446 -21.50 19.24 6.33
C ARG A 446 -22.01 18.37 5.18
N ALA A 447 -21.98 17.06 5.33
CA ALA A 447 -22.45 16.12 4.33
C ALA A 447 -23.98 16.22 4.14
N GLY A 448 -24.74 16.30 5.24
CA GLY A 448 -26.19 16.48 5.22
C GLY A 448 -26.65 17.80 4.62
N ALA A 449 -25.96 18.90 4.92
CA ALA A 449 -26.26 20.22 4.35
C ALA A 449 -26.05 20.27 2.82
N ALA A 450 -25.12 19.46 2.29
CA ALA A 450 -24.91 19.34 0.86
C ALA A 450 -25.98 18.45 0.19
N ALA A 451 -26.53 17.46 0.90
CA ALA A 451 -27.62 16.62 0.41
C ALA A 451 -28.96 17.37 0.26
N GLY A 452 -29.18 18.43 1.03
CA GLY A 452 -30.39 19.27 0.96
C GLY A 452 -30.45 20.29 -0.18
N ARG A 453 -29.40 20.41 -1.01
CA ARG A 453 -29.41 21.29 -2.20
C ARG A 453 -29.79 20.45 -3.43
N ARG A 454 -30.53 21.05 -4.36
CA ARG A 454 -31.34 20.45 -5.45
C ARG A 454 -30.73 19.36 -6.37
N ASP A 455 -29.47 18.96 -6.17
CA ASP A 455 -28.82 17.78 -6.78
C ASP A 455 -28.39 16.79 -5.67
N GLY A 456 -29.38 16.31 -4.91
CA GLY A 456 -29.21 15.68 -3.59
C GLY A 456 -28.21 14.54 -3.55
N LEU A 457 -27.18 14.68 -2.71
CA LEU A 457 -26.29 13.57 -2.36
C LEU A 457 -27.12 12.42 -1.79
N THR A 458 -26.94 11.24 -2.37
CA THR A 458 -27.49 9.98 -1.87
C THR A 458 -26.92 9.65 -0.50
N LEU A 459 -27.57 8.77 0.27
CA LEU A 459 -27.01 8.31 1.55
C LEU A 459 -25.63 7.65 1.36
N SER A 460 -25.40 7.05 0.19
CA SER A 460 -24.09 6.56 -0.25
C SER A 460 -23.04 7.66 -0.30
N GLY A 461 -23.36 8.80 -0.92
CA GLY A 461 -22.44 9.94 -0.98
C GLY A 461 -22.14 10.56 0.38
N VAL A 462 -23.08 10.47 1.34
CA VAL A 462 -22.82 10.84 2.74
C VAL A 462 -21.82 9.87 3.36
N ALA A 463 -22.03 8.56 3.24
CA ALA A 463 -21.12 7.54 3.78
C ALA A 463 -19.70 7.66 3.19
N ASP A 464 -19.58 7.91 1.88
CA ASP A 464 -18.30 8.08 1.20
C ASP A 464 -17.53 9.31 1.72
N ARG A 465 -18.25 10.40 2.04
CA ARG A 465 -17.63 11.60 2.62
C ARG A 465 -17.19 11.40 4.06
N LEU A 466 -17.97 10.68 4.88
CA LEU A 466 -17.60 10.39 6.26
C LEU A 466 -16.37 9.49 6.35
N THR A 467 -16.24 8.55 5.42
CA THR A 467 -15.11 7.62 5.36
C THR A 467 -13.93 8.15 4.53
N ALA A 468 -14.05 9.33 3.92
CA ALA A 468 -13.01 9.88 3.04
C ALA A 468 -11.68 10.11 3.78
N ALA A 469 -11.70 10.67 4.98
CA ALA A 469 -10.47 10.91 5.75
C ALA A 469 -9.74 9.59 6.06
N ALA A 470 -10.47 8.58 6.55
CA ALA A 470 -9.91 7.26 6.83
C ALA A 470 -9.39 6.55 5.56
N ARG A 471 -10.08 6.70 4.42
CA ARG A 471 -9.67 6.11 3.14
C ARG A 471 -8.33 6.67 2.63
N HIS A 472 -8.05 7.95 2.87
CA HIS A 472 -6.83 8.63 2.42
C HIS A 472 -5.74 8.70 3.50
N ALA A 473 -5.94 8.09 4.66
CA ALA A 473 -4.90 7.97 5.68
C ALA A 473 -3.81 7.00 5.20
N ASP A 474 -2.55 7.37 5.40
CA ASP A 474 -1.38 6.55 5.05
C ASP A 474 -1.36 5.24 5.85
N ALA A 475 -1.83 5.29 7.11
CA ALA A 475 -2.01 4.13 7.97
C ALA A 475 -3.35 4.21 8.71
N ARG A 476 -4.01 3.06 8.83
CA ARG A 476 -5.16 2.79 9.70
C ARG A 476 -4.76 1.65 10.64
N PRO A 477 -4.60 1.92 11.95
CA PRO A 477 -4.25 0.90 12.91
C PRO A 477 -5.41 -0.08 13.16
N ASP A 478 -6.64 0.35 12.87
CA ASP A 478 -7.85 -0.45 13.09
C ASP A 478 -8.79 -0.41 11.88
N ASP A 479 -9.74 -1.32 11.87
CA ASP A 479 -10.84 -1.38 10.93
C ASP A 479 -11.84 -0.23 11.12
N VAL A 480 -12.60 0.06 10.07
CA VAL A 480 -13.64 1.09 10.10
C VAL A 480 -14.92 0.52 9.53
N ALA A 481 -15.92 0.33 10.40
CA ALA A 481 -17.30 0.06 10.02
C ALA A 481 -18.15 1.32 10.21
N LEU A 482 -19.00 1.60 9.22
CA LEU A 482 -20.00 2.66 9.25
C LEU A 482 -21.32 2.12 8.69
N LEU A 483 -22.39 2.26 9.45
CA LEU A 483 -23.75 1.95 9.03
C LEU A 483 -24.63 3.20 9.13
N LEU A 484 -25.15 3.65 7.99
CA LEU A 484 -26.10 4.75 7.91
C LEU A 484 -27.51 4.24 7.66
N ALA A 485 -28.49 4.90 8.25
CA ALA A 485 -29.91 4.66 8.02
C ALA A 485 -30.67 5.97 7.88
N ARG A 486 -31.57 6.05 6.90
CA ARG A 486 -32.45 7.19 6.67
C ARG A 486 -33.88 6.70 6.46
N ARG A 487 -34.80 7.16 7.30
CA ARG A 487 -36.24 6.94 7.08
C ARG A 487 -36.73 7.88 5.99
N LEU A 488 -37.41 7.33 4.99
CA LEU A 488 -37.93 8.09 3.86
C LEU A 488 -39.34 8.65 4.18
N ARG A 489 -39.72 9.74 3.53
CA ARG A 489 -41.11 10.23 3.59
C ARG A 489 -42.03 9.25 2.87
N HIS A 490 -43.24 9.10 3.40
CA HIS A 490 -44.31 8.47 2.66
C HIS A 490 -44.80 9.49 1.62
N GLU A 491 -44.75 9.15 0.33
CA GLU A 491 -45.46 9.90 -0.71
C GLU A 491 -46.98 9.69 -0.61
#